data_AF-R1CQ18-F1
#
_entry.id   AF-R1CQ18-F1
#
_cell.length_a   1.000
_cell.length_b   1.000
_cell.length_c   1.000
_cell.angle_alpha   90.00
_cell.angle_beta   90.00
_cell.angle_gamma   90.00
#
_symmetry.space_group_name_H-M   'P 1'
#
loop_
_entity.id
_entity.type
_entity.pdbx_description
1 polymer ?
#
loop_
_entity_poly.entity_id
_entity_poly.type
_entity_poly.pdbx_seq_one_letter_code
_entity_poly.pdbx_strand_id
1 'polypeptide(L)'
;MRSHSMRLIVLLAATSPAVSVLAPTKSACDVLRSQLRGRETASCALGATQVSVRVLDIVSPLQVPHGKKVPCLTLTNIHVERAARRKGHARKTLHALRTVAAGSGRALLVENVVSQKMHALVRDLGGQPLFGCRAGAKGCTYWLPDESRRTWKEMTVER
;
A
#
# COMPACT_ATOMS: atom_id res chain seq x y z
N MET A 1 36.72 2.58 30.93
CA MET A 1 35.67 1.53 30.92
C MET A 1 35.33 1.25 29.46
N ARG A 2 35.70 0.08 28.94
CA ARG A 2 35.48 -0.28 27.53
C ARG A 2 34.15 -1.05 27.42
N SER A 3 33.19 -0.50 26.69
CA SER A 3 31.90 -1.15 26.43
C SER A 3 32.08 -2.18 25.31
N HIS A 4 31.90 -3.46 25.63
CA HIS A 4 31.92 -4.53 24.65
C HIS A 4 30.57 -4.56 23.92
N SER A 5 30.55 -4.16 22.65
CA SER A 5 29.39 -4.35 21.77
C SER A 5 29.21 -5.85 21.49
N MET A 6 28.19 -6.45 22.09
CA MET A 6 27.77 -7.83 21.84
C MET A 6 27.20 -7.92 20.41
N ARG A 7 27.94 -8.51 19.47
CA ARG A 7 27.43 -8.84 18.13
C ARG A 7 26.77 -10.22 18.19
N LEU A 8 25.43 -10.25 18.29
CA LEU A 8 24.65 -11.47 18.18
C LEU A 8 24.54 -11.87 16.70
N ILE A 9 25.26 -12.90 16.28
CA ILE A 9 25.11 -13.54 14.98
C ILE A 9 24.17 -14.74 15.17
N VAL A 10 22.95 -14.66 14.65
CA VAL A 10 22.00 -15.78 14.65
C VAL A 10 22.17 -16.55 13.34
N LEU A 11 22.80 -17.72 13.41
CA LEU A 11 22.81 -18.72 12.35
C LEU A 11 21.47 -19.47 12.36
N LEU A 12 20.64 -19.26 11.33
CA LEU A 12 19.43 -20.02 11.10
C LEU A 12 19.77 -21.27 10.28
N ALA A 13 19.76 -22.43 10.94
CA ALA A 13 19.78 -23.73 10.29
C ALA A 13 18.49 -23.92 9.47
N ALA A 14 18.65 -24.34 8.22
CA ALA A 14 17.57 -24.55 7.26
C ALA A 14 16.88 -25.90 7.49
N THR A 15 15.64 -25.88 7.98
CA THR A 15 14.63 -26.94 7.75
C THR A 15 13.24 -26.29 7.63
N SER A 16 12.62 -26.42 6.45
CA SER A 16 11.27 -25.93 6.09
C SER A 16 10.13 -26.72 6.76
N PRO A 17 8.85 -26.29 6.66
CA PRO A 17 8.33 -24.92 6.50
C PRO A 17 7.28 -24.58 7.59
N ALA A 18 6.92 -23.30 7.71
CA ALA A 18 5.88 -22.77 8.62
C ALA A 18 6.27 -22.60 10.09
N VAL A 19 7.49 -22.14 10.36
CA VAL A 19 7.73 -21.36 11.58
C VAL A 19 7.14 -19.97 11.36
N SER A 20 5.96 -19.72 11.94
CA SER A 20 5.45 -18.36 12.12
C SER A 20 6.34 -17.68 13.16
N VAL A 21 7.50 -17.22 12.72
CA VAL A 21 8.39 -16.39 13.53
C VAL A 21 7.61 -15.10 13.79
N LEU A 22 7.03 -15.00 14.99
CA LEU A 22 6.63 -13.75 15.62
C LEU A 22 7.91 -12.92 15.84
N ALA A 23 8.46 -12.42 14.74
CA ALA A 23 9.51 -11.44 14.75
C ALA A 23 8.96 -10.18 15.41
N PRO A 24 9.77 -9.46 16.21
CA PRO A 24 9.36 -8.22 16.85
C PRO A 24 8.74 -7.32 15.79
N THR A 25 7.48 -6.94 16.03
CA THR A 25 6.53 -6.26 15.13
C THR A 25 7.18 -5.65 13.89
N LYS A 26 7.31 -6.44 12.82
CA LYS A 26 7.74 -5.90 11.53
C LYS A 26 6.83 -4.72 11.20
N SER A 27 7.43 -3.57 10.90
CA SER A 27 6.67 -2.39 10.48
C SER A 27 5.75 -2.79 9.32
N ALA A 28 4.55 -2.22 9.25
CA ALA A 28 3.60 -2.53 8.19
C ALA A 28 4.22 -2.38 6.79
N CYS A 29 5.12 -1.39 6.64
CA CYS A 29 5.89 -1.18 5.42
C CYS A 29 6.81 -2.37 5.07
N ASP A 30 7.46 -2.98 6.05
CA ASP A 30 8.40 -4.09 5.82
C ASP A 30 7.67 -5.37 5.45
N VAL A 31 6.52 -5.64 6.08
CA VAL A 31 5.63 -6.74 5.69
C VAL A 31 5.21 -6.56 4.23
N LEU A 32 4.69 -5.38 3.87
CA LEU A 32 4.25 -5.09 2.51
C LEU A 32 5.37 -5.23 1.47
N ARG A 33 6.55 -4.65 1.74
CA ARG A 33 7.72 -4.78 0.85
C ARG A 33 8.14 -6.23 0.67
N SER A 34 8.15 -7.02 1.74
CA SER A 34 8.52 -8.44 1.65
C SER A 34 7.54 -9.25 0.81
N GLN A 35 6.24 -8.96 0.91
CA GLN A 35 5.19 -9.65 0.16
C GLN A 35 5.14 -9.24 -1.32
N LEU A 36 5.51 -7.99 -1.63
CA LEU A 36 5.57 -7.48 -3.00
C LEU A 36 6.87 -7.82 -3.74
N ARG A 37 7.88 -8.39 -3.07
CA ARG A 37 9.18 -8.68 -3.69
C ARG A 37 9.02 -9.73 -4.78
N GLY A 38 9.07 -9.30 -6.04
CA GLY A 38 8.96 -10.17 -7.22
C GLY A 38 7.55 -10.68 -7.50
N ARG A 39 6.51 -10.08 -6.91
CA ARG A 39 5.11 -10.48 -7.12
C ARG A 39 4.27 -9.32 -7.65
N GLU A 40 3.37 -9.61 -8.58
CA GLU A 40 2.40 -8.64 -9.08
C GLU A 40 1.21 -8.46 -8.14
N THR A 41 0.92 -9.45 -7.28
CA THR A 41 -0.14 -9.36 -6.30
C THR A 41 0.33 -9.84 -4.94
N ALA A 42 -0.23 -9.28 -3.88
CA ALA A 42 0.04 -9.70 -2.52
C ALA A 42 -1.20 -9.53 -1.65
N SER A 43 -1.42 -10.48 -0.73
CA SER A 43 -2.37 -10.35 0.35
C SER A 43 -1.67 -10.61 1.67
N CYS A 44 -1.87 -9.75 2.67
CA CYS A 44 -1.24 -9.88 3.96
C CYS A 44 -2.04 -9.23 5.09
N ALA A 45 -1.72 -9.61 6.32
CA ALA A 45 -2.25 -8.98 7.52
C ALA A 45 -1.23 -7.98 8.10
N LEU A 46 -1.71 -6.78 8.42
CA LEU A 46 -0.98 -5.70 9.08
C LEU A 46 -1.66 -5.42 10.43
N GLY A 47 -1.28 -6.20 11.45
CA GLY A 47 -2.03 -6.27 12.70
C GLY A 47 -3.47 -6.76 12.45
N ALA A 48 -4.46 -6.03 12.95
CA ALA A 48 -5.89 -6.36 12.79
C ALA A 48 -6.51 -5.93 11.43
N THR A 49 -5.68 -5.66 10.42
CA THR A 49 -6.13 -5.27 9.07
C THR A 49 -5.60 -6.24 8.03
N GLN A 50 -6.49 -6.84 7.24
CA GLN A 50 -6.13 -7.59 6.06
C GLN A 50 -6.17 -6.68 4.83
N VAL A 51 -5.18 -6.79 3.97
CA VAL A 51 -5.10 -6.03 2.71
C VAL A 51 -4.76 -6.94 1.55
N SER A 52 -5.29 -6.59 0.39
CA SER A 52 -4.90 -7.14 -0.90
C SER A 52 -4.47 -6.00 -1.82
N VAL A 53 -3.30 -6.16 -2.42
CA VAL A 53 -2.70 -5.18 -3.32
C VAL A 53 -2.26 -5.83 -4.62
N ARG A 54 -2.24 -5.04 -5.68
CA ARG A 54 -1.73 -5.41 -7.01
C ARG A 54 -0.80 -4.32 -7.53
N VAL A 55 0.29 -4.71 -8.15
CA VAL A 55 1.12 -3.82 -8.98
C VAL A 55 0.51 -3.81 -10.37
N LEU A 56 0.12 -2.64 -10.84
CA LEU A 56 -0.49 -2.45 -12.15
C LEU A 56 -0.04 -1.12 -12.72
N ASP A 57 0.29 -1.08 -14.01
CA ASP A 57 0.60 0.16 -14.70
C ASP A 57 -0.66 0.68 -15.41
N ILE A 58 -0.98 1.96 -15.25
CA ILE A 58 -2.03 2.61 -16.03
C ILE A 58 -1.45 3.08 -17.37
N VAL A 59 -2.10 2.69 -18.48
CA VAL A 59 -1.69 3.03 -19.86
C VAL A 59 -2.78 3.75 -20.68
N SER A 60 -3.92 4.09 -20.06
CA SER A 60 -5.07 4.64 -20.77
C SER A 60 -4.75 6.04 -21.34
N PRO A 61 -4.94 6.32 -22.64
CA PRO A 61 -4.67 7.62 -23.25
C PRO A 61 -5.52 8.77 -22.68
N LEU A 62 -6.68 8.44 -22.07
CA LEU A 62 -7.51 9.40 -21.34
C LEU A 62 -6.86 9.90 -20.04
N GLN A 63 -5.89 9.15 -19.54
CA GLN A 63 -5.23 9.35 -18.25
C GLN A 63 -3.73 9.63 -18.42
N VAL A 64 -3.08 8.98 -19.38
CA VAL A 64 -1.64 8.95 -19.55
C VAL A 64 -1.31 9.20 -21.03
N PRO A 65 -0.38 10.11 -21.37
CA PRO A 65 0.01 10.36 -22.76
C PRO A 65 0.45 9.10 -23.52
N HIS A 66 0.36 9.11 -24.85
CA HIS A 66 0.80 7.99 -25.68
C HIS A 66 2.30 7.68 -25.45
N GLY A 67 2.65 6.40 -25.46
CA GLY A 67 4.03 5.93 -25.20
C GLY A 67 4.42 5.95 -23.71
N LYS A 68 3.55 6.42 -22.83
CA LYS A 68 3.80 6.52 -21.40
C LYS A 68 2.92 5.58 -20.58
N LYS A 69 3.31 5.36 -19.32
CA LYS A 69 2.53 4.64 -18.31
C LYS A 69 2.71 5.27 -16.93
N VAL A 70 1.77 5.03 -16.02
CA VAL A 70 1.91 5.40 -14.60
C VAL A 70 2.03 4.13 -13.78
N PRO A 71 3.20 3.85 -13.17
CA PRO A 71 3.38 2.69 -12.30
C PRO A 71 2.53 2.84 -11.04
N CYS A 72 1.67 1.88 -10.75
CA CYS A 72 0.77 1.94 -9.60
C CYS A 72 0.94 0.74 -8.67
N LEU A 73 0.78 1.02 -7.38
CA LEU A 73 0.39 0.05 -6.38
C LEU A 73 -1.09 0.28 -6.09
N THR A 74 -1.91 -0.73 -6.31
CA THR A 74 -3.36 -0.63 -6.18
C THR A 74 -3.86 -1.45 -5.01
N LEU A 75 -4.51 -0.81 -4.06
CA LEU A 75 -5.28 -1.44 -3.00
C LEU A 75 -6.62 -1.91 -3.57
N THR A 76 -6.79 -3.22 -3.68
CA THR A 76 -8.01 -3.86 -4.22
C THR A 76 -8.99 -4.28 -3.12
N ASN A 77 -8.48 -4.57 -1.92
CA ASN A 77 -9.32 -4.89 -0.77
C ASN A 77 -8.66 -4.47 0.55
N ILE A 78 -9.48 -4.01 1.49
CA ILE A 78 -9.08 -3.72 2.87
C ILE A 78 -10.17 -4.14 3.83
N HIS A 79 -9.80 -4.96 4.81
CA HIS A 79 -10.70 -5.43 5.85
C HIS A 79 -10.10 -5.19 7.23
N VAL A 80 -10.86 -4.51 8.10
CA VAL A 80 -10.50 -4.35 9.52
C VAL A 80 -11.42 -5.23 10.36
N GLU A 81 -10.81 -6.08 11.19
CA GLU A 81 -11.52 -6.95 12.12
C GLU A 81 -12.51 -6.15 12.97
N ARG A 82 -13.70 -6.71 13.20
CA ARG A 82 -14.81 -5.99 13.86
C ARG A 82 -14.41 -5.41 15.22
N ALA A 83 -13.66 -6.16 16.02
CA ALA A 83 -13.18 -5.75 17.35
C ALA A 83 -12.09 -4.64 17.31
N ALA A 84 -11.46 -4.43 16.16
CA ALA A 84 -10.42 -3.43 15.94
C ALA A 84 -10.93 -2.19 15.19
N ARG A 85 -12.18 -2.17 14.72
CA ARG A 85 -12.75 -1.00 14.03
C ARG A 85 -12.75 0.23 14.93
N ARG A 86 -12.70 1.42 14.30
CA ARG A 86 -12.65 2.74 14.96
C ARG A 86 -11.38 3.03 15.78
N LYS A 87 -10.39 2.12 15.78
CA LYS A 87 -9.07 2.34 16.42
C LYS A 87 -7.99 2.86 15.44
N GLY A 88 -8.41 3.39 14.28
CA GLY A 88 -7.50 3.98 13.30
C GLY A 88 -6.67 3.00 12.46
N HIS A 89 -6.89 1.69 12.54
CA HIS A 89 -6.07 0.71 11.80
C HIS A 89 -6.12 0.92 10.27
N ALA A 90 -7.29 1.14 9.68
CA ALA A 90 -7.39 1.42 8.23
C ALA A 90 -6.56 2.66 7.82
N ARG A 91 -6.57 3.72 8.64
CA ARG A 91 -5.78 4.94 8.41
C ARG A 91 -4.28 4.62 8.44
N LYS A 92 -3.81 3.91 9.47
CA LYS A 92 -2.40 3.49 9.59
C LYS A 92 -1.96 2.62 8.41
N THR A 93 -2.81 1.69 7.98
CA THR A 93 -2.56 0.82 6.84
C THR A 93 -2.46 1.61 5.53
N LEU A 94 -3.37 2.57 5.28
CA LEU A 94 -3.29 3.43 4.10
C LEU A 94 -2.02 4.29 4.10
N HIS A 95 -1.60 4.81 5.26
CA HIS A 95 -0.31 5.50 5.36
C HIS A 95 0.86 4.59 5.00
N ALA A 96 0.93 3.39 5.57
CA ALA A 96 1.99 2.43 5.25
C ALA A 96 2.03 2.08 3.74
N LEU A 97 0.86 1.88 3.12
CA LEU A 97 0.75 1.65 1.68
C LEU A 97 1.24 2.85 0.86
N ARG A 98 0.94 4.09 1.28
CA ARG A 98 1.45 5.30 0.61
C ARG A 98 2.97 5.36 0.66
N THR A 99 3.55 5.13 1.84
CA THR A 99 5.00 5.13 2.03
C THR A 99 5.67 4.02 1.20
N VAL A 100 5.08 2.83 1.11
CA VAL A 100 5.60 1.73 0.29
C VAL A 100 5.49 2.04 -1.21
N ALA A 101 4.35 2.55 -1.67
CA ALA A 101 4.16 2.96 -3.06
C ALA A 101 5.21 4.00 -3.45
N ALA A 102 5.34 5.06 -2.66
CA ALA A 102 6.29 6.15 -2.88
C ALA A 102 7.75 5.68 -2.93
N GLY A 103 8.17 4.87 -1.95
CA GLY A 103 9.52 4.30 -1.90
C GLY A 103 9.83 3.34 -3.06
N SER A 104 8.81 2.91 -3.80
CA SER A 104 8.94 2.09 -5.00
C SER A 104 8.73 2.87 -6.31
N GLY A 105 8.58 4.20 -6.24
CA GLY A 105 8.31 5.05 -7.39
C GLY A 105 6.91 4.89 -7.99
N ARG A 106 5.93 4.40 -7.24
CA ARG A 106 4.57 4.10 -7.71
C ARG A 106 3.51 5.01 -7.10
N ALA A 107 2.48 5.33 -7.87
CA ALA A 107 1.28 5.96 -7.35
C ALA A 107 0.46 4.95 -6.52
N LEU A 108 -0.13 5.39 -5.40
CA LEU A 108 -1.09 4.55 -4.67
C LEU A 108 -2.50 4.80 -5.20
N LEU A 109 -3.15 3.73 -5.67
CA LEU A 109 -4.56 3.73 -6.03
C LEU A 109 -5.37 2.93 -5.01
N VAL A 110 -6.58 3.39 -4.72
CA VAL A 110 -7.58 2.66 -3.94
C VAL A 110 -8.76 2.40 -4.86
N GLU A 111 -8.88 1.16 -5.32
CA GLU A 111 -9.87 0.75 -6.31
C GLU A 111 -11.24 0.51 -5.69
N ASN A 112 -12.29 0.73 -6.50
CA ASN A 112 -13.65 0.28 -6.22
C ASN A 112 -14.16 0.63 -4.83
N VAL A 113 -13.94 1.88 -4.39
CA VAL A 113 -14.42 2.33 -3.09
C VAL A 113 -15.94 2.39 -3.14
N VAL A 114 -16.59 1.56 -2.31
CA VAL A 114 -18.07 1.48 -2.20
C VAL A 114 -18.60 1.94 -0.84
N SER A 115 -17.72 2.06 0.16
CA SER A 115 -18.09 2.43 1.53
C SER A 115 -17.98 3.93 1.74
N GLN A 116 -19.06 4.57 2.22
CA GLN A 116 -19.05 5.99 2.60
C GLN A 116 -17.96 6.33 3.62
N LYS A 117 -17.69 5.42 4.57
CA LYS A 117 -16.61 5.61 5.56
C LYS A 117 -15.23 5.57 4.91
N MET A 118 -15.06 4.72 3.89
CA MET A 118 -13.81 4.65 3.15
C MET A 118 -13.63 5.89 2.27
N HIS A 119 -14.69 6.40 1.62
CA HIS A 119 -14.66 7.68 0.89
C HIS A 119 -14.22 8.84 1.79
N ALA A 120 -14.80 8.94 2.98
CA ALA A 120 -14.40 9.95 3.97
C ALA A 120 -12.92 9.79 4.34
N LEU A 121 -12.48 8.56 4.65
CA LEU A 121 -11.10 8.29 5.02
C LEU A 121 -10.09 8.63 3.91
N VAL A 122 -10.35 8.22 2.65
CA VAL A 122 -9.43 8.54 1.54
C VAL A 122 -9.38 10.04 1.28
N ARG A 123 -10.51 10.75 1.39
CA ARG A 123 -10.56 12.21 1.26
C ARG A 123 -9.79 12.91 2.38
N ASP A 124 -9.94 12.47 3.63
CA ASP A 124 -9.18 12.99 4.77
C ASP A 124 -7.67 12.82 4.59
N LEU A 125 -7.25 11.83 3.82
CA LEU A 125 -5.85 11.57 3.48
C LEU A 125 -5.37 12.36 2.26
N GLY A 126 -6.19 13.25 1.72
CA GLY A 126 -5.90 14.04 0.52
C GLY A 126 -6.12 13.28 -0.79
N GLY A 127 -6.79 12.13 -0.74
CA GLY A 127 -7.09 11.33 -1.92
C GLY A 127 -8.05 12.04 -2.86
N GLN A 128 -7.78 11.95 -4.16
CA GLN A 128 -8.61 12.54 -5.21
C GLN A 128 -9.16 11.43 -6.11
N PRO A 129 -10.44 11.52 -6.53
CA PRO A 129 -10.98 10.56 -7.48
C PRO A 129 -10.21 10.65 -8.81
N LEU A 130 -9.99 9.50 -9.44
CA LEU A 130 -9.41 9.47 -10.78
C LEU A 130 -10.39 10.09 -11.80
N PHE A 131 -9.86 10.51 -12.95
CA PHE A 131 -10.67 11.05 -14.04
C PHE A 131 -11.77 10.06 -14.45
N GLY A 132 -13.01 10.56 -14.58
CA GLY A 132 -14.20 9.75 -14.84
C GLY A 132 -14.84 9.13 -13.58
N CYS A 133 -14.18 9.19 -12.42
CA CYS A 133 -14.78 8.82 -11.14
C CYS A 133 -15.33 10.04 -10.41
N ARG A 134 -16.56 9.95 -9.90
CA ARG A 134 -17.15 10.99 -9.04
C ARG A 134 -16.85 10.68 -7.57
N ALA A 135 -16.42 11.68 -6.81
CA ALA A 135 -16.24 11.53 -5.36
C ALA A 135 -17.54 11.08 -4.68
N GLY A 136 -17.45 10.08 -3.80
CA GLY A 136 -18.59 9.47 -3.11
C GLY A 136 -19.45 8.49 -3.94
N ALA A 137 -19.17 8.31 -5.23
CA ALA A 137 -19.85 7.28 -6.04
C ALA A 137 -19.39 5.87 -5.66
N LYS A 138 -20.31 4.90 -5.71
CA LYS A 138 -19.95 3.48 -5.56
C LYS A 138 -19.02 3.07 -6.71
N GLY A 139 -17.96 2.33 -6.38
CA GLY A 139 -16.97 1.90 -7.36
C GLY A 139 -15.96 2.99 -7.74
N CYS A 140 -15.94 4.12 -7.02
CA CYS A 140 -15.01 5.21 -7.31
C CYS A 140 -13.57 4.82 -6.92
N THR A 141 -12.64 5.01 -7.85
CA THR A 141 -11.20 4.80 -7.63
C THR A 141 -10.52 6.11 -7.27
N TYR A 142 -9.72 6.09 -6.20
CA TYR A 142 -8.98 7.27 -5.74
C TYR A 142 -7.48 7.06 -5.95
N TRP A 143 -6.80 8.12 -6.37
CA TRP A 143 -5.37 8.26 -6.17
C TRP A 143 -5.12 8.91 -4.80
N LEU A 144 -4.15 8.40 -4.06
CA LEU A 144 -3.67 9.00 -2.82
C LEU A 144 -2.25 9.56 -3.05
N PRO A 145 -2.02 10.87 -2.82
CA PRO A 145 -0.69 11.46 -2.98
C PRO A 145 0.34 10.78 -2.10
N ASP A 146 1.60 10.76 -2.52
CA ASP A 146 2.68 10.42 -1.60
C ASP A 146 2.95 11.56 -0.59
N GLU A 147 3.93 11.38 0.29
CA GLU A 147 4.30 12.39 1.29
C GLU A 147 4.89 13.66 0.64
N SER A 148 5.56 13.51 -0.51
CA SER A 148 6.03 14.62 -1.35
C SER A 148 4.93 15.32 -2.14
N ARG A 149 3.68 14.86 -2.04
CA ARG A 149 2.50 15.39 -2.75
C ARG A 149 2.64 15.38 -4.29
N ARG A 150 3.49 14.50 -4.83
CA ARG A 150 3.63 14.35 -6.28
C ARG A 150 2.33 13.89 -6.89
N THR A 151 1.89 14.51 -7.97
CA THR A 151 0.69 14.06 -8.67
C THR A 151 0.93 12.72 -9.37
N TRP A 152 -0.09 11.90 -9.56
CA TRP A 152 0.06 10.64 -10.32
C TRP A 152 0.57 10.87 -11.76
N LYS A 153 0.30 12.06 -12.34
CA LYS A 153 0.85 12.47 -13.65
C LYS A 153 2.36 12.73 -13.62
N GLU A 154 2.88 13.28 -12.53
CA GLU A 154 4.34 13.44 -12.33
C GLU A 154 5.06 12.09 -12.16
N MET A 155 4.33 11.02 -11.86
CA MET A 155 4.86 9.66 -11.74
C MET A 155 4.86 8.90 -13.07
N THR A 156 4.55 9.57 -14.17
CA THR A 156 4.54 8.99 -15.52
C THR A 156 5.95 8.61 -15.96
N VAL A 157 6.10 7.42 -16.55
CA VAL A 157 7.36 6.90 -17.11
C VAL A 157 7.16 6.47 -18.57
N GLU A 158 8.26 6.28 -19.30
CA GLU A 158 8.21 5.62 -20.61
C GLU A 158 7.73 4.17 -20.49
N ARG A 159 7.02 3.69 -21.51
CA ARG A 159 6.39 2.38 -21.50
C ARG A 159 7.38 1.23 -21.50
#